data_AF-A0A9E2R7Z1-F1
#
_entry.id   AF-A0A9E2R7Z1-F1
#
_cell.length_a   1.000
_cell.length_b   1.000
_cell.length_c   1.000
_cell.angle_alpha   90.00
_cell.angle_beta   90.00
_cell.angle_gamma   90.00
#
_symmetry.space_group_name_H-M   'P 1'
#
loop_
_entity.id
_entity.type
_entity.pdbx_description
1 polymer ?
#
loop_
_entity_poly.entity_id
_entity_poly.type
_entity_poly.pdbx_seq_one_letter_code
_entity_poly.pdbx_strand_id
1 'polypeptide(L)'
;VLCRIHDAGKIGRDEFGKAYEEELARLRAIPKGSGGNFYLTQAARVSKRFAAALVTSTLEGQTLYRDAFQMLGFSKIATFQELGRSLGVGV
;
A
#
# COMPACT_ATOMS: atom_id res chain seq x y z
N VAL A 1 -14.02 2.03 14.25
CA VAL A 1 -14.16 1.92 15.72
C VAL A 1 -15.56 2.31 16.17
N LEU A 2 -16.15 3.40 15.66
CA LEU A 2 -17.53 3.84 15.95
C LEU A 2 -18.60 2.73 15.83
N CYS A 3 -18.60 1.93 14.75
CA CYS A 3 -19.57 0.83 14.62
C CYS A 3 -19.48 -0.17 15.78
N ARG A 4 -18.26 -0.54 16.20
CA ARG A 4 -18.06 -1.48 17.32
C ARG A 4 -18.53 -0.91 18.66
N ILE A 5 -18.49 0.41 18.86
CA ILE A 5 -18.94 1.08 20.08
C ILE A 5 -20.49 1.12 20.12
N HIS A 6 -21.13 1.39 18.97
CA HIS A 6 -22.58 1.31 18.83
C HIS A 6 -23.09 -0.14 19.01
N ASP A 7 -22.42 -1.11 18.39
CA ASP A 7 -22.79 -2.53 18.51
C ASP A 7 -22.63 -3.05 19.94
N ALA A 8 -21.69 -2.49 20.71
CA ALA A 8 -21.53 -2.74 22.14
C ALA A 8 -22.55 -1.98 23.02
N GLY A 9 -23.50 -1.26 22.43
CA GLY A 9 -24.54 -0.49 23.12
C GLY A 9 -24.03 0.70 23.92
N LYS A 10 -22.79 1.14 23.70
CA LYS A 10 -22.15 2.22 24.47
C LYS A 10 -22.54 3.62 24.00
N ILE A 11 -23.12 3.74 22.81
CA ILE A 11 -23.65 4.98 22.25
C ILE A 11 -25.00 4.69 21.60
N GLY A 12 -25.92 5.65 21.70
CA GLY A 12 -27.23 5.57 21.05
C GLY A 12 -27.15 5.78 19.53
N ARG A 13 -28.25 5.50 18.81
CA ARG A 13 -28.29 5.67 17.35
C ARG A 13 -28.13 7.13 16.89
N ASP A 14 -28.70 8.08 17.63
CA ASP A 14 -28.58 9.51 17.32
C ASP A 14 -27.15 10.03 17.57
N GLU A 15 -26.52 9.57 18.65
CA GLU A 15 -25.14 9.90 19.02
C GLU A 15 -24.15 9.29 18.02
N PHE A 16 -24.40 8.04 17.59
CA PHE A 16 -23.66 7.41 16.51
C PHE A 16 -23.79 8.19 15.20
N GLY A 17 -24.98 8.64 14.84
CA GLY A 17 -25.21 9.42 13.61
C GLY A 17 -24.40 10.73 13.59
N LYS A 18 -24.42 11.48 14.70
CA LYS A 18 -23.62 12.71 14.84
C LYS A 18 -22.11 12.44 14.74
N ALA A 19 -21.62 11.50 15.54
CA ALA A 19 -20.20 11.14 15.55
C ALA A 19 -19.73 10.60 14.19
N TYR A 20 -20.60 9.90 13.46
CA TYR A 20 -20.33 9.41 12.12
C TYR A 20 -20.19 10.55 11.10
N GLU A 21 -21.12 11.51 11.09
CA GLU A 21 -21.05 12.66 10.19
C GLU A 21 -19.83 13.55 10.48
N GLU A 22 -19.50 13.77 11.75
CA GLU A 22 -18.31 14.52 12.16
C GLU A 22 -17.02 13.84 11.69
N GLU A 23 -16.91 12.52 11.88
CA GLU A 23 -15.75 11.76 11.42
C GLU A 23 -15.67 11.73 9.89
N LEU A 24 -16.81 11.63 9.20
CA LEU A 24 -16.88 11.68 7.75
C LEU A 24 -16.45 13.04 7.21
N ALA A 25 -16.87 14.13 7.85
CA ALA A 25 -16.44 15.49 7.52
C ALA A 25 -14.93 15.67 7.74
N ARG A 26 -14.39 15.17 8.86
CA ARG A 26 -12.95 15.16 9.14
C ARG A 26 -12.18 14.40 8.07
N LEU A 27 -12.62 13.19 7.69
CA LEU A 27 -11.95 12.39 6.67
C LEU A 27 -12.03 13.02 5.27
N ARG A 28 -13.14 13.68 4.93
CA ARG A 28 -13.29 14.41 3.67
C ARG A 28 -12.41 15.66 3.60
N ALA A 29 -12.14 16.30 4.74
CA ALA A 29 -11.26 17.46 4.84
C ALA A 29 -9.76 17.08 4.71
N ILE A 30 -9.40 15.80 4.90
CA ILE A 30 -8.06 15.33 4.59
C ILE A 30 -7.86 15.43 3.08
N PRO A 31 -6.88 16.22 2.59
CA PRO A 31 -6.62 16.33 1.17
C PRO A 31 -6.35 14.93 0.62
N LYS A 32 -7.16 14.50 -0.35
CA LYS A 32 -6.91 13.25 -1.07
C LYS A 32 -5.54 13.40 -1.74
N GLY A 33 -4.61 12.49 -1.42
CA GLY A 33 -3.37 12.39 -2.17
C GLY A 33 -3.71 12.25 -3.66
N SER A 34 -2.99 13.00 -4.50
CA SER A 34 -3.13 12.90 -5.94
C SER A 34 -2.71 11.50 -6.40
N GLY A 35 -3.64 10.77 -7.03
CA GLY A 35 -3.37 9.50 -7.71
C GLY A 35 -3.27 8.25 -6.83
N GLY A 36 -2.84 7.16 -7.46
CA GLY A 36 -2.54 5.89 -6.78
C GLY A 36 -1.07 5.77 -6.43
N ASN A 37 -0.74 4.97 -5.41
CA ASN A 37 0.65 4.65 -5.09
C ASN A 37 1.14 3.58 -6.08
N PHE A 38 2.05 3.95 -6.98
CA PHE A 38 2.63 3.06 -7.98
C PHE A 38 3.16 1.76 -7.36
N TYR A 39 3.89 1.82 -6.25
CA TYR A 39 4.50 0.65 -5.61
C TYR A 39 3.47 -0.29 -4.99
N LEU A 40 2.40 0.25 -4.38
CA LEU A 40 1.28 -0.55 -3.89
C LEU A 40 0.55 -1.24 -5.03
N THR A 41 0.25 -0.51 -6.11
CA THR A 41 -0.40 -1.06 -7.31
C THR A 41 0.48 -2.13 -7.96
N GLN A 42 1.78 -1.88 -8.06
CA GLN A 42 2.71 -2.77 -8.72
C GLN A 42 2.90 -4.07 -7.93
N ALA A 43 3.07 -3.98 -6.60
CA ALA A 43 3.13 -5.16 -5.74
C ALA A 43 1.82 -5.98 -5.77
N ALA A 44 0.66 -5.33 -5.91
CA ALA A 44 -0.61 -6.02 -6.10
C ALA A 44 -0.69 -6.72 -7.47
N ARG A 45 -0.16 -6.09 -8.54
CA ARG A 45 -0.18 -6.61 -9.91
C ARG A 45 0.66 -7.86 -10.09
N VAL A 46 1.87 -7.90 -9.52
CA VAL A 46 2.83 -9.00 -9.71
C VAL A 46 2.92 -9.95 -8.50
N SER A 47 2.13 -9.72 -7.45
CA SER A 47 2.26 -10.33 -6.11
C SER A 47 3.41 -9.77 -5.27
N LYS A 48 3.09 -9.39 -4.03
CA LYS A 48 4.04 -8.90 -3.03
C LYS A 48 5.16 -9.90 -2.75
N ARG A 49 4.81 -11.20 -2.68
CA ARG A 49 5.78 -12.29 -2.39
C ARG A 49 6.75 -12.49 -3.55
N PHE A 50 6.21 -12.49 -4.77
CA PHE A 50 7.02 -12.64 -5.98
C PHE A 50 7.95 -11.44 -6.16
N ALA A 51 7.43 -10.22 -6.04
CA ALA A 51 8.25 -9.01 -6.12
C ALA A 51 9.37 -8.98 -5.06
N ALA A 52 9.07 -9.37 -3.82
CA ALA A 52 10.07 -9.42 -2.75
C ALA A 52 11.16 -10.46 -3.02
N ALA A 53 10.78 -11.67 -3.45
CA ALA A 53 11.73 -12.72 -3.81
C ALA A 53 12.62 -12.33 -4.99
N LEU A 54 12.03 -11.73 -6.02
CA LEU A 54 12.73 -11.27 -7.21
C LEU A 54 13.71 -10.14 -6.88
N VAL A 55 13.30 -9.17 -6.08
CA VAL A 55 14.19 -8.08 -5.62
C VAL A 55 15.36 -8.65 -4.84
N THR A 56 15.10 -9.53 -3.88
CA THR A 56 16.14 -10.18 -3.07
C THR A 56 17.14 -10.95 -3.94
N SER A 57 16.65 -11.83 -4.82
CA SER A 57 17.48 -12.62 -5.74
C SER A 57 18.33 -11.77 -6.69
N THR A 58 17.80 -10.61 -7.11
CA THR A 58 18.54 -9.67 -7.97
C THR A 58 19.64 -8.94 -7.20
N LEU A 59 19.37 -8.53 -5.96
CA LEU A 59 20.37 -7.89 -5.09
C LEU A 59 21.47 -8.87 -4.66
N GLU A 60 21.15 -10.14 -4.52
CA GLU A 60 22.10 -11.23 -4.25
C GLU A 60 22.88 -11.66 -5.51
N GLY A 61 22.55 -11.11 -6.69
CA GLY A 61 23.24 -11.40 -7.95
C GLY A 61 22.86 -12.74 -8.60
N GLN A 62 21.82 -13.41 -8.11
CA GLN A 62 21.30 -14.66 -8.69
C GLN A 62 20.42 -14.40 -9.92
N THR A 63 19.74 -13.25 -9.96
CA THR A 63 18.94 -12.81 -11.10
C THR A 63 19.55 -11.55 -11.71
N LEU A 64 19.68 -11.50 -13.03
CA LEU A 64 20.15 -10.29 -13.71
C LEU A 64 19.09 -9.19 -13.67
N TYR A 65 19.53 -7.94 -13.48
CA TYR A 65 18.63 -6.77 -13.50
C TYR A 65 17.75 -6.71 -14.74
N ARG A 66 18.28 -7.05 -15.92
CA ARG A 66 17.51 -7.10 -17.17
C ARG A 66 16.31 -8.05 -17.10
N ASP A 67 16.50 -9.22 -16.49
CA ASP A 67 15.48 -10.25 -16.41
C ASP A 67 14.45 -9.88 -15.34
N ALA A 68 14.90 -9.35 -14.21
CA ALA A 68 14.03 -8.80 -13.17
C ALA A 68 13.15 -7.66 -13.71
N PHE A 69 13.71 -6.75 -14.51
CA PHE A 69 12.99 -5.65 -15.14
C PHE A 69 11.94 -6.14 -16.14
N GLN A 70 12.27 -7.16 -16.94
CA GLN A 70 11.33 -7.80 -17.85
C GLN A 70 10.15 -8.43 -17.09
N MET A 71 10.43 -9.11 -15.97
CA MET A 71 9.39 -9.73 -15.13
C MET A 71 8.52 -8.71 -14.38
N LEU A 72 9.10 -7.59 -13.96
CA LEU A 72 8.39 -6.53 -13.25
C LEU A 72 7.67 -5.53 -14.17
N GLY A 73 8.02 -5.51 -15.47
CA GLY A 73 7.38 -4.64 -16.46
C GLY A 73 7.84 -3.18 -16.39
N PHE A 74 9.03 -2.90 -15.85
CA PHE A 74 9.65 -1.58 -15.85
C PHE A 74 11.17 -1.69 -15.89
N SER A 75 11.85 -0.66 -16.42
CA SER A 75 13.30 -0.72 -16.68
C SER A 75 14.14 0.24 -15.82
N LYS A 76 13.53 1.04 -14.95
CA LYS A 76 14.23 2.06 -14.16
C LYS A 76 14.80 1.46 -12.87
N ILE A 77 16.12 1.59 -12.68
CA ILE A 77 16.79 1.09 -11.47
C ILE A 77 16.35 1.83 -10.20
N ALA A 78 16.09 3.14 -10.27
CA ALA A 78 15.56 3.90 -9.13
C ALA A 78 14.20 3.36 -8.68
N THR A 79 13.33 3.00 -9.64
CA THR A 79 12.03 2.38 -9.37
C THR A 79 12.18 0.99 -8.77
N PHE A 80 13.21 0.24 -9.18
CA PHE A 80 13.53 -1.06 -8.61
C PHE A 80 13.95 -0.97 -7.14
N GLN A 81 14.86 -0.05 -6.81
CA GLN A 81 15.31 0.19 -5.45
C GLN A 81 14.18 0.65 -4.55
N GLU A 82 13.36 1.58 -5.02
CA GLU A 82 12.21 2.08 -4.26
C GLU A 82 11.12 1.01 -4.08
N LEU A 83 10.92 0.13 -5.08
CA LEU A 83 10.07 -1.05 -4.92
C LEU A 83 10.61 -1.95 -3.79
N GLY A 84 11.92 -2.21 -3.75
CA GLY A 84 12.56 -2.96 -2.67
C GLY A 84 12.34 -2.34 -1.30
N ARG A 85 12.52 -1.02 -1.16
CA ARG A 85 12.25 -0.28 0.09
C ARG A 85 10.78 -0.38 0.50
N SER A 86 9.85 -0.20 -0.43
CA SER A 86 8.41 -0.30 -0.16
C SER A 86 7.97 -1.71 0.30
N LEU A 87 8.72 -2.74 -0.11
CA LEU A 87 8.49 -4.14 0.24
C LEU A 87 9.23 -4.58 1.51
N GLY A 88 10.16 -3.76 2.03
CA GLY A 88 11.00 -4.07 3.19
C GLY A 88 12.13 -5.06 2.91
N VAL A 89 12.56 -5.18 1.65
CA VAL A 89 13.64 -6.10 1.21
C VAL A 89 14.78 -5.40 0.48
N GLY A 90 14.71 -4.07 0.29
CA GLY A 90 15.77 -3.26 -0.29
C GLY A 90 16.61 -2.54 0.76
N VAL A 91 17.89 -2.33 0.45
CA VAL A 91 18.84 -1.50 1.23
C VAL A 91 18.64 0.00 0.92
#